data_AF-A0A543AZQ4-F1
#
_entry.id   AF-A0A543AZQ4-F1
#
_cell.length_a   1.000
_cell.length_b   1.000
_cell.length_c   1.000
_cell.angle_alpha   90.00
_cell.angle_beta   90.00
_cell.angle_gamma   90.00
#
_symmetry.space_group_name_H-M   'P 1'
#
loop_
_entity.id
_entity.type
_entity.pdbx_description
1 polymer ?
#
loop_
_entity_poly.entity_id
_entity_poly.type
_entity_poly.pdbx_seq_one_letter_code
_entity_poly.pdbx_strand_id
1 'polypeptide(L)' 'MAMTLRLPEADDRMLTERAAKEKRSKQEIAVEAIHRYLVARDELLDSSVDEVISQDAELLRRLAQ' A
#
# COMPACT_ATOMS: atom_id res chain seq x y z
N MET A 1 8.77 18.79 -4.19
CA MET A 1 10.05 18.45 -3.52
C MET A 1 10.73 17.36 -4.34
N ALA A 2 11.98 17.54 -4.73
CA ALA A 2 12.71 16.52 -5.50
C ALA A 2 13.36 15.52 -4.54
N MET A 3 12.97 14.25 -4.63
CA MET A 3 13.55 13.16 -3.86
C MET A 3 14.34 12.26 -4.80
N THR A 4 15.61 11.97 -4.49
CA THR A 4 16.46 11.11 -5.31
C THR A 4 16.47 9.70 -4.71
N LEU A 5 15.75 8.77 -5.34
CA LEU A 5 15.77 7.34 -5.00
C LEU A 5 16.93 6.66 -5.74
N ARG A 6 17.81 5.96 -5.00
CA ARG A 6 18.85 5.13 -5.61
C ARG A 6 18.32 3.72 -5.82
N LEU A 7 18.23 3.30 -7.07
CA LEU A 7 17.78 1.98 -7.48
C LEU A 7 18.98 1.18 -8.03
N PRO A 8 19.01 -0.15 -7.84
CA PRO A 8 19.87 -1.03 -8.62
C PRO A 8 19.63 -0.82 -10.13
N GLU A 9 20.67 -0.98 -10.95
CA GLU A 9 20.55 -0.74 -12.39
C GLU A 9 19.48 -1.60 -13.07
N ALA A 10 19.30 -2.84 -12.62
CA ALA A 10 18.27 -3.73 -13.15
C ALA A 10 16.86 -3.15 -12.93
N ASP A 11 16.60 -2.62 -11.73
CA ASP A 11 15.31 -2.07 -11.35
C ASP A 11 15.05 -0.74 -12.05
N ASP A 12 16.07 0.12 -12.25
CA ASP A 12 15.91 1.36 -13.01
C ASP A 12 15.58 1.09 -14.49
N ARG A 13 16.17 0.05 -15.10
CA ARG A 13 15.81 -0.37 -16.47
C ARG A 13 14.36 -0.82 -16.54
N MET A 14 13.93 -1.68 -15.62
CA MET A 14 12.54 -2.13 -15.56
C MET A 14 11.56 -0.97 -15.34
N LEU A 15 11.90 -0.02 -14.47
CA LEU A 15 11.12 1.19 -14.23
C LEU A 15 11.06 2.09 -15.46
N THR A 16 12.18 2.21 -16.19
CA THR A 16 12.25 2.99 -17.44
C THR A 16 11.37 2.38 -18.53
N GLU A 17 11.42 1.06 -18.71
CA GLU A 17 10.54 0.36 -19.65
C GLU A 17 9.07 0.52 -19.29
N ARG A 18 8.74 0.45 -17.99
CA ARG A 18 7.36 0.64 -17.53
C ARG A 18 6.85 2.06 -17.74
N ALA A 19 7.68 3.06 -17.41
CA ALA A 19 7.39 4.46 -17.66
C ALA A 19 7.13 4.74 -19.14
N ALA A 20 7.92 4.15 -20.04
CA ALA A 20 7.72 4.27 -21.48
C ALA A 20 6.39 3.64 -21.95
N LYS A 21 6.04 2.47 -21.43
CA LYS A 21 4.76 1.78 -21.75
C LYS A 21 3.54 2.57 -21.25
N GLU A 22 3.62 3.13 -20.06
CA GLU A 22 2.51 3.86 -19.42
C GLU A 22 2.45 5.34 -19.85
N LYS A 23 3.45 5.85 -20.57
CA LYS A 23 3.62 7.29 -20.91
C LYS A 23 3.61 8.18 -19.66
N ARG A 24 4.18 7.69 -18.57
CA ARG A 24 4.24 8.36 -17.26
C ARG A 24 5.69 8.60 -16.86
N SER A 25 5.92 9.52 -15.93
CA SER A 25 7.27 9.76 -15.42
C SER A 25 7.70 8.64 -14.47
N LYS A 26 9.00 8.32 -14.43
CA LYS A 26 9.55 7.35 -13.46
C LYS A 26 9.23 7.73 -12.02
N GLN A 27 9.28 9.03 -11.72
CA GLN A 27 8.99 9.56 -10.38
C GLN A 27 7.54 9.31 -9.99
N GLU A 28 6.60 9.53 -10.89
CA GLU A 28 5.17 9.34 -10.63
C GLU A 28 4.85 7.87 -10.32
N ILE A 29 5.40 6.95 -11.11
CA ILE A 29 5.26 5.50 -10.89
C ILE A 29 5.88 5.10 -9.54
N ALA A 30 7.07 5.62 -9.21
CA ALA A 30 7.73 5.33 -7.95
C ALA A 30 6.93 5.84 -6.74
N VAL A 31 6.41 7.07 -6.80
CA VAL A 31 5.58 7.66 -5.74
C VAL A 31 4.31 6.85 -5.55
N GLU A 32 3.64 6.47 -6.63
CA GLU A 32 2.43 5.65 -6.57
C GLU A 32 2.72 4.26 -5.98
N ALA A 33 3.79 3.59 -6.40
CA ALA A 33 4.17 2.29 -5.88
C ALA A 33 4.47 2.34 -4.37
N ILE A 34 5.18 3.38 -3.92
CA ILE A 34 5.46 3.62 -2.50
C ILE A 34 4.16 3.88 -1.75
N HIS A 35 3.27 4.72 -2.28
CA HIS A 35 1.98 5.01 -1.64
C HIS A 35 1.13 3.75 -1.50
N ARG A 36 1.00 2.95 -2.55
CA ARG A 36 0.28 1.67 -2.51
C ARG A 36 0.88 0.70 -1.50
N TYR A 37 2.21 0.62 -1.42
CA TYR A 37 2.89 -0.22 -0.43
C TYR A 37 2.59 0.20 1.01
N LEU A 38 2.56 1.52 1.27
CA LEU A 38 2.26 2.06 2.60
C LEU A 38 0.79 1.85 2.97
N VAL A 39 -0.14 2.16 2.05
CA VAL A 39 -1.59 2.05 2.29
C VAL A 39 -2.05 0.60 2.39
N ALA A 40 -1.49 -0.31 1.58
CA ALA A 40 -1.85 -1.73 1.66
C ALA A 40 -1.60 -2.34 3.04
N ARG A 41 -0.61 -1.83 3.78
CA ARG A 41 -0.35 -2.25 5.16
C ARG A 41 -1.45 -1.76 6.10
N ASP A 42 -1.87 -0.51 5.93
CA ASP A 42 -2.89 0.11 6.79
C ASP A 42 -4.26 -0.50 6.51
N GLU A 43 -4.61 -0.75 5.24
CA GLU A 43 -5.89 -1.40 4.86
C GLU A 43 -6.02 -2.83 5.44
N LEU A 44 -4.95 -3.62 5.42
CA LEU A 44 -4.93 -4.96 6.02
C LEU A 44 -5.04 -4.90 7.55
N LEU A 45 -4.43 -3.89 8.16
CA LEU A 45 -4.51 -3.67 9.61
C LEU A 45 -5.91 -3.25 10.03
N ASP A 46 -6.48 -2.26 9.35
CA ASP A 46 -7.84 -1.76 9.59
C ASP A 46 -8.87 -2.87 9.40
N SER A 47 -8.77 -3.67 8.34
CA SER A 47 -9.69 -4.79 8.14
C SER A 47 -9.60 -5.85 9.25
N SER A 48 -8.39 -6.09 9.76
CA SER A 48 -8.18 -7.05 10.86
C SER A 48 -8.71 -6.53 12.19
N VAL A 49 -8.57 -5.22 12.44
CA VAL A 49 -9.11 -4.55 13.64
C VAL A 49 -10.64 -4.54 13.60
N ASP A 50 -11.24 -4.23 12.45
CA ASP A 50 -12.70 -4.24 12.28
C ASP A 50 -13.31 -5.63 12.51
N GLU A 51 -12.62 -6.69 12.08
CA GLU A 51 -13.05 -8.07 12.32
C GLU A 51 -13.04 -8.42 13.81
N VAL A 52 -11.97 -8.07 14.53
CA VAL A 52 -11.87 -8.29 15.99
C VAL A 52 -12.95 -7.52 16.74
N ILE A 53 -13.15 -6.23 16.41
CA ILE A 53 -14.20 -5.41 17.03
C ILE A 53 -15.59 -6.03 16.81
N SER A 54 -15.85 -6.55 15.60
CA SER A 54 -17.13 -7.17 15.26
C SER A 54 -17.37 -8.46 16.05
N GLN A 55 -16.34 -9.30 16.20
CA GLN A 55 -16.40 -10.54 16.97
C GLN A 55 -16.58 -10.27 18.48
N ASP A 56 -15.84 -9.31 19.02
CA ASP A 56 -15.94 -8.91 20.43
C ASP A 56 -17.30 -8.26 20.73
N ALA A 57 -17.81 -7.43 19.83
CA ALA A 57 -19.14 -6.84 19.97
C ALA A 57 -20.25 -7.90 20.00
N GLU A 58 -20.11 -8.98 19.22
CA GLU A 58 -21.04 -10.10 19.23
C GLU A 58 -20.96 -10.92 20.52
N LEU A 59 -19.76 -11.16 21.04
CA LEU A 59 -19.56 -11.83 22.33
C LEU A 59 -20.15 -11.03 23.49
N LEU A 60 -19.93 -9.71 23.51
CA LEU A 60 -20.50 -8.82 24.51
C LEU A 60 -22.04 -8.78 24.45
N ARG A 61 -22.63 -8.80 23.24
CA ARG A 61 -24.09 -8.89 23.07
C ARG A 61 -24.67 -10.18 23.66
N ARG A 62 -23.97 -11.31 23.51
CA ARG A 62 -24.40 -12.62 24.05
C ARG A 62 -24.27 -12.70 25.56
N LEU A 63 -23.24 -12.08 26.14
CA LEU A 63 -23.04 -12.02 27.60
C LEU A 63 -24.02 -11.10 28.32
N ALA A 64 -24.60 -10.13 27.62
CA ALA A 64 -25.59 -9.22 28.16
C ALA A 64 -27.03 -9.78 28.16
N GLN A 65 -27.25 -11.00 27.64
CA GLN A 65 -28.49 -11.77 27.76
C GLN A 65 -28.43 -12.72 28.96
#